data_AF-A0A2N1WIS8-F1
#
_entry.id   AF-A0A2N1WIS8-F1
#
_cell.length_a   1.000
_cell.length_b   1.000
_cell.length_c   1.000
_cell.angle_alpha   90.00
_cell.angle_beta   90.00
_cell.angle_gamma   90.00
#
_symmetry.space_group_name_H-M   'P 1'
#
loop_
_entity.id
_entity.type
_entity.pdbx_description
1 polymer ?
#
loop_
_entity_poly.entity_id
_entity_poly.type
_entity_poly.pdbx_seq_one_letter_code
_entity_poly.pdbx_strand_id
1 'polypeptide(L)'
;MNGVGFTEMLLLAIIALIVVGPHKLPKIARTAGRLSRQARNAWQNLQSELQSELDAEHNRKIIQAHPEAGNSDTSSESPTAGSDEPRRDD
;
A
#
# COMPACT_ATOMS: atom_id res chain seq x y z
N MET A 1 15.75 -38.52 1.90
CA MET A 1 15.31 -37.38 1.07
C MET A 1 16.17 -36.21 1.49
N ASN A 2 17.12 -35.80 0.66
CA ASN A 2 18.16 -34.85 1.07
C ASN A 2 17.58 -33.46 0.84
N GLY A 3 17.06 -32.84 1.91
CA GLY A 3 16.60 -31.47 1.88
C GLY A 3 17.80 -30.53 1.86
N VAL A 4 17.65 -29.41 1.17
CA VAL A 4 18.63 -28.31 1.14
C VAL A 4 18.97 -27.91 2.57
N GLY A 5 20.11 -28.40 3.05
CA GLY A 5 20.62 -28.11 4.38
C GLY A 5 21.49 -26.86 4.38
N PHE A 6 21.72 -26.30 5.57
CA PHE A 6 22.62 -25.15 5.75
C PHE A 6 24.00 -25.38 5.09
N THR A 7 24.55 -26.59 5.22
CA THR A 7 25.82 -26.98 4.61
C THR A 7 25.82 -26.90 3.09
N GLU A 8 24.72 -27.27 2.44
CA GLU A 8 24.61 -27.29 0.98
C GLU A 8 24.52 -25.87 0.41
N MET A 9 23.76 -24.99 1.10
CA MET A 9 23.75 -23.55 0.81
C MET A 9 25.13 -22.91 0.99
N LEU A 10 25.88 -23.29 2.03
CA LEU A 10 27.24 -22.78 2.24
C LEU A 10 28.20 -23.23 1.14
N LEU A 11 28.13 -24.50 0.71
CA LEU A 11 28.94 -25.02 -0.38
C LEU A 11 28.66 -24.28 -1.70
N LEU A 12 27.39 -24.05 -2.03
CA LEU A 12 26.99 -23.28 -3.20
C LEU A 12 27.49 -21.83 -3.11
N ALA A 13 27.41 -21.20 -1.94
CA ALA A 13 27.92 -19.85 -1.74
C ALA A 13 29.43 -19.79 -1.99
N ILE A 14 30.21 -20.76 -1.51
CA ILE A 14 31.65 -20.84 -1.77
C ILE A 14 31.94 -21.02 -3.26
N ILE A 15 31.23 -21.91 -3.95
CA ILE A 15 31.40 -22.12 -5.40
C ILE A 15 31.09 -20.81 -6.16
N ALA A 16 29.98 -20.14 -5.83
CA ALA A 16 29.63 -18.86 -6.44
C ALA A 16 30.69 -17.77 -6.18
N LEU A 17 31.26 -17.74 -4.97
CA LEU A 17 32.35 -16.83 -4.62
C LEU A 17 33.62 -17.11 -5.43
N ILE A 18 33.96 -18.36 -5.72
CA ILE A 18 35.12 -18.70 -6.55
C ILE A 18 34.89 -18.30 -8.01
N VAL A 19 33.73 -18.66 -8.57
CA VAL A 19 33.40 -18.42 -9.98
C VAL A 19 33.27 -16.93 -10.29
N VAL A 20 32.51 -16.21 -9.46
CA VAL A 20 32.25 -14.78 -9.68
C VAL A 20 33.33 -13.91 -9.05
N GLY A 21 33.92 -14.35 -7.93
CA GLY A 21 34.87 -13.61 -7.12
C GLY A 21 34.19 -12.94 -5.90
N PRO A 22 34.76 -13.06 -4.68
CA PRO A 22 34.17 -12.51 -3.45
C PRO A 22 34.05 -10.99 -3.46
N HIS A 23 34.88 -10.31 -4.23
CA HIS A 23 34.86 -8.87 -4.38
C HIS A 23 33.91 -8.38 -5.49
N LYS A 24 33.52 -9.25 -6.43
CA LYS A 24 32.67 -8.89 -7.58
C LYS A 24 31.19 -9.15 -7.30
N LEU A 25 30.85 -10.24 -6.60
CA LEU A 25 29.48 -10.51 -6.13
C LEU A 25 28.81 -9.30 -5.45
N PRO A 26 29.42 -8.67 -4.41
CA PRO A 26 28.81 -7.52 -3.76
C PRO A 26 28.71 -6.30 -4.69
N LYS A 27 29.64 -6.12 -5.62
CA LYS A 27 29.61 -5.02 -6.59
C LYS A 27 28.45 -5.17 -7.58
N ILE A 28 28.22 -6.39 -8.08
CA ILE A 28 27.11 -6.70 -8.99
C ILE A 28 25.78 -6.58 -8.23
N ALA A 29 25.67 -7.14 -7.02
CA ALA A 29 24.47 -7.05 -6.20
C ALA A 29 24.09 -5.59 -5.88
N ARG A 30 25.07 -4.73 -5.55
CA ARG A 30 24.83 -3.30 -5.33
C ARG A 30 24.31 -2.60 -6.59
N THR A 31 24.85 -2.95 -7.75
CA THR A 31 24.45 -2.35 -9.04
C THR A 31 23.06 -2.83 -9.45
N ALA A 32 22.83 -4.13 -9.41
CA ALA A 32 21.54 -4.76 -9.68
C ALA A 32 20.47 -4.29 -8.70
N GLY A 33 20.80 -4.11 -7.42
CA GLY A 33 19.87 -3.59 -6.41
C GLY A 33 19.41 -2.17 -6.71
N ARG A 34 20.31 -1.29 -7.17
CA ARG A 34 19.93 0.07 -7.60
C ARG A 34 19.00 0.04 -8.81
N LEU A 35 19.26 -0.82 -9.79
CA LEU A 35 18.42 -0.97 -10.97
C LEU A 35 17.06 -1.59 -10.61
N SER A 36 17.07 -2.65 -9.81
CA SER A 36 15.85 -3.32 -9.33
C SER A 36 14.96 -2.38 -8.54
N ARG A 37 15.52 -1.47 -7.74
CA ARG A 37 14.74 -0.47 -7.00
C ARG A 37 14.06 0.52 -7.94
N GLN A 38 14.78 1.04 -8.93
CA GLN A 38 14.22 1.95 -9.93
C GLN A 38 13.11 1.26 -10.73
N ALA A 39 13.36 0.03 -11.13
CA ALA A 39 12.41 -0.76 -11.88
C ALA A 39 11.15 -1.04 -11.02
N ARG A 40 11.31 -1.43 -9.75
CA ARG A 40 10.19 -1.62 -8.80
C ARG A 40 9.32 -0.37 -8.67
N ASN A 41 9.94 0.80 -8.56
CA ASN A 41 9.22 2.08 -8.49
C ASN A 41 8.48 2.36 -9.80
N ALA A 42 9.08 2.07 -10.96
CA ALA A 42 8.40 2.23 -12.25
C ALA A 42 7.15 1.34 -12.35
N TRP A 43 7.23 0.06 -11.93
CA TRP A 43 6.05 -0.82 -11.88
C TRP A 43 4.98 -0.31 -10.92
N GLN A 44 5.37 0.26 -9.78
CA GLN A 44 4.42 0.82 -8.81
C GLN A 44 3.68 2.04 -9.36
N ASN A 45 4.40 2.92 -10.08
CA ASN A 45 3.78 4.08 -10.72
C ASN A 45 2.79 3.63 -11.81
N LEU A 46 3.16 2.68 -12.66
CA LEU A 46 2.26 2.13 -13.68
C LEU A 46 1.01 1.49 -13.05
N GLN A 47 1.19 0.69 -11.99
CA GLN A 47 0.05 0.12 -11.27
C GLN A 47 -0.85 1.21 -10.67
N SER A 48 -0.27 2.28 -10.13
CA SER A 48 -1.01 3.40 -9.56
C SER A 48 -1.79 4.18 -10.63
N GLU A 49 -1.24 4.32 -11.83
CA GLU A 49 -1.91 4.98 -12.96
C GLU A 49 -3.09 4.14 -13.46
N LEU A 50 -2.88 2.83 -13.66
CA LEU A 50 -3.94 1.88 -14.01
C LEU A 50 -5.03 1.82 -12.94
N GLN A 51 -4.65 1.77 -11.66
CA GLN A 51 -5.59 1.74 -10.56
C GLN A 51 -6.36 3.05 -10.46
N SER A 52 -5.72 4.21 -10.68
CA SER A 52 -6.41 5.50 -10.67
C SER A 52 -7.44 5.63 -11.79
N GLU A 53 -7.20 4.99 -12.94
CA GLU A 53 -8.15 4.97 -14.05
C GLU A 53 -9.33 4.03 -13.77
N LEU A 54 -9.03 2.82 -13.25
CA LEU A 54 -10.06 1.86 -12.85
C LEU A 54 -10.90 2.34 -11.66
N ASP A 55 -10.29 3.01 -10.67
CA ASP A 55 -10.99 3.59 -9.52
C ASP A 55 -11.84 4.79 -9.92
N ALA A 56 -11.40 5.61 -10.88
CA ALA A 56 -12.21 6.69 -11.43
C ALA A 56 -13.47 6.17 -12.13
N GLU A 57 -13.35 5.05 -12.85
CA GLU A 57 -14.49 4.35 -13.43
C GLU A 57 -15.40 3.70 -12.37
N HIS A 58 -14.80 3.09 -11.34
CA HIS A 58 -15.54 2.42 -10.27
C HIS A 58 -16.32 3.42 -9.42
N ASN A 59 -15.71 4.55 -9.05
CA ASN A 59 -16.35 5.60 -8.26
C ASN A 59 -17.51 6.26 -9.05
N ARG A 60 -17.31 6.53 -10.35
CA ARG A 60 -18.40 6.98 -11.24
C ARG A 60 -19.55 5.98 -11.31
N LYS A 61 -19.26 4.67 -11.27
CA LYS A 61 -20.28 3.62 -11.33
C LYS A 61 -21.07 3.51 -10.01
N ILE A 62 -20.42 3.70 -8.86
CA ILE A 62 -21.10 3.72 -7.56
C ILE A 62 -22.02 4.95 -7.45
N ILE A 63 -21.56 6.13 -7.90
CA ILE A 63 -22.37 7.35 -7.93
C ILE A 63 -23.58 7.22 -8.88
N GLN A 64 -23.40 6.58 -10.03
CA GLN A 64 -24.50 6.36 -10.99
C GLN A 64 -25.45 5.21 -10.61
N ALA A 65 -24.97 4.21 -9.86
CA ALA A 65 -25.80 3.11 -9.36
C ALA A 65 -26.63 3.52 -8.12
N HIS A 66 -26.26 4.60 -7.44
CA HIS A 66 -27.01 5.18 -6.32
C HIS A 66 -27.16 6.71 -6.45
N PRO A 67 -28.05 7.21 -7.34
CA PRO A 67 -28.43 8.62 -7.37
C PRO A 67 -29.30 9.06 -6.16
N GLU A 68 -29.59 8.18 -5.21
CA GLU A 68 -30.51 8.39 -4.07
C GLU A 68 -29.82 8.54 -2.70
N ALA A 69 -28.54 8.89 -2.65
CA ALA A 69 -27.85 9.18 -1.37
C ALA A 69 -27.38 10.65 -1.24
N GLY A 70 -27.91 11.54 -2.10
CA GLY A 70 -27.54 12.95 -2.17
C GLY A 70 -28.60 13.94 -1.68
N ASN A 71 -29.66 13.48 -1.00
CA ASN A 71 -30.69 14.39 -0.48
C ASN A 71 -31.23 13.94 0.90
N SER A 72 -30.34 13.86 1.88
CA SER A 72 -30.71 14.02 3.29
C SER A 72 -30.00 15.25 3.84
N ASP A 73 -30.49 16.41 3.42
CA ASP A 73 -30.60 17.54 4.35
C ASP A 73 -31.33 17.07 5.61
N THR A 74 -30.98 17.69 6.75
CA THR A 74 -31.75 17.64 8.00
C THR A 74 -31.68 16.33 8.78
N SER A 75 -30.78 16.29 9.76
CA SER A 75 -31.12 16.07 11.19
C SER A 75 -29.85 15.83 12.01
N SER A 76 -29.13 16.90 12.31
CA SER A 76 -28.45 17.05 13.61
C SER A 76 -28.42 18.54 13.92
N GLU A 77 -29.62 19.11 13.90
CA GLU A 77 -29.96 20.18 14.82
C GLU A 77 -29.44 19.73 16.20
N SER A 78 -28.57 20.55 16.78
CA SER A 78 -28.14 20.38 18.16
C SER A 78 -29.04 21.27 19.03
N PRO A 79 -30.11 20.75 19.65
CA PRO A 79 -30.69 21.39 20.81
C PRO A 79 -30.82 20.36 21.94
N THR A 80 -29.71 20.07 22.61
CA THR A 80 -29.71 19.32 23.87
C THR A 80 -28.31 19.49 24.48
N ALA A 81 -28.13 20.00 25.68
CA ALA A 81 -29.04 20.50 26.68
C ALA A 81 -28.22 21.49 27.52
N GLY A 82 -28.48 22.79 27.35
CA GLY A 82 -28.21 23.75 28.40
C GLY A 82 -29.19 23.43 29.52
N SER A 83 -28.69 22.87 30.61
CA SER A 83 -29.39 22.77 31.88
C SER A 83 -29.57 24.18 32.45
N ASP A 84 -30.56 24.90 31.93
CA ASP A 84 -31.24 25.98 32.65
C ASP A 84 -32.35 25.32 33.49
N GLU A 85 -32.05 25.12 34.76
CA GLU A 85 -33.05 24.86 35.78
C GLU A 85 -33.82 26.18 36.03
N PRO A 86 -35.16 26.14 36.17
CA PRO A 86 -36.02 27.29 35.93
C PRO A 86 -36.03 28.25 37.12
N ARG A 87 -35.94 29.55 36.81
CA ARG A 87 -36.50 30.60 37.67
C ARG A 87 -37.95 30.26 37.98
N ARG A 88 -38.24 30.01 39.25
CA ARG A 88 -39.60 30.13 39.80
C ARG A 88 -39.76 31.56 40.29
N ASP A 89 -40.74 32.25 39.73
CA ASP A 89 -41.29 33.48 40.27
C ASP A 89 -42.30 33.11 41.37
N ASP A 90 -42.10 33.61 42.59
CA ASP A 90 -43.10 33.93 43.62
C ASP A 90 -42.44 34.79 44.72
#